data_AF-A0A4Z0QME9-F1
#
_entry.id   AF-A0A4Z0QME9-F1
#
_cell.length_a   1.000
_cell.length_b   1.000
_cell.length_c   1.000
_cell.angle_alpha   90.00
_cell.angle_beta   90.00
_cell.angle_gamma   90.00
#
_symmetry.space_group_name_H-M   'P 1'
#
loop_
_entity.id
_entity.type
_entity.pdbx_description
1 polymer ?
#
loop_
_entity_poly.entity_id
_entity_poly.type
_entity_poly.pdbx_seq_one_letter_code
_entity_poly.pdbx_strand_id
1 'polypeptide(L)'
;MFLLVGILLSYGLSIGVWIFFYNSELVGKVFKFIMPFVNSLIWFSLLVSQVMKITSEITFQAKWKLYFHNDWSMPFYWFILPQMIIGTVVPLIFLVKELLSRLSKKNIDIE
;
A
#
# COMPACT_ATOMS: atom_id res chain seq x y z
N MET A 1 12.42 3.90 -22.05
CA MET A 1 11.10 4.51 -22.29
C MET A 1 9.96 3.67 -21.74
N PHE A 2 9.85 2.38 -22.10
CA PHE A 2 8.79 1.47 -21.60
C PHE A 2 8.74 1.29 -20.07
N LEU A 3 9.90 1.27 -19.40
CA LEU A 3 9.98 1.14 -17.94
C LEU A 3 9.34 2.35 -17.22
N LEU A 4 9.61 3.57 -17.73
CA LEU A 4 9.13 4.82 -17.13
C LEU A 4 7.62 5.00 -17.32
N VAL A 5 7.11 4.57 -18.48
CA VAL A 5 5.66 4.52 -18.76
C VAL A 5 4.98 3.46 -17.90
N GLY A 6 5.59 2.28 -17.72
CA GLY A 6 5.08 1.24 -16.81
C GLY A 6 5.01 1.72 -15.35
N ILE A 7 6.05 2.41 -14.89
CA ILE A 7 6.12 3.10 -13.60
C ILE A 7 4.97 4.11 -13.48
N LEU A 8 4.87 5.07 -14.40
CA LEU A 8 3.83 6.11 -14.35
C LEU A 8 2.41 5.54 -14.39
N LEU A 9 2.15 4.52 -15.22
CA LEU A 9 0.86 3.85 -15.27
C LEU A 9 0.58 3.10 -13.96
N SER A 10 1.54 2.35 -13.42
CA SER A 10 1.33 1.58 -12.19
C SER A 10 1.07 2.46 -10.96
N TYR A 11 1.72 3.61 -10.82
CA TYR A 11 1.47 4.51 -9.69
C TYR A 11 0.29 5.46 -9.97
N GLY A 12 0.21 6.01 -11.17
CA GLY A 12 -0.85 6.94 -11.57
C GLY A 12 -2.22 6.29 -11.60
N LEU A 13 -2.32 5.04 -12.08
CA LEU A 13 -3.58 4.29 -12.04
C LEU A 13 -3.97 3.95 -10.60
N SER A 14 -3.05 3.50 -9.76
CA SER A 14 -3.36 3.22 -8.35
C SER A 14 -3.87 4.47 -7.62
N ILE A 15 -3.21 5.61 -7.80
CA ILE A 15 -3.65 6.88 -7.22
C ILE A 15 -5.02 7.27 -7.77
N GLY A 16 -5.21 7.20 -9.10
CA GLY A 16 -6.48 7.53 -9.75
C GLY A 16 -7.64 6.65 -9.28
N VAL A 17 -7.40 5.34 -9.11
CA VAL A 17 -8.36 4.38 -8.57
C VAL A 17 -8.74 4.75 -7.14
N TRP A 18 -7.76 5.08 -6.29
CA TRP A 18 -8.03 5.49 -4.91
C TRP A 18 -8.80 6.81 -4.83
N ILE A 19 -8.45 7.80 -5.65
CA ILE A 19 -9.17 9.08 -5.73
C ILE A 19 -10.61 8.85 -6.19
N PHE A 20 -10.81 8.08 -7.26
CA PHE A 20 -12.15 7.73 -7.75
C PHE A 20 -12.96 6.97 -6.68
N PHE A 21 -12.34 5.97 -6.04
CA PHE A 21 -12.96 5.16 -5.00
C PHE A 21 -13.41 6.00 -3.80
N TYR A 22 -12.57 6.93 -3.32
CA TYR A 22 -12.90 7.79 -2.19
C TYR A 22 -13.93 8.88 -2.53
N ASN A 23 -13.91 9.41 -3.76
CA ASN A 23 -14.85 10.45 -4.20
C ASN A 23 -16.19 9.89 -4.71
N SER A 24 -16.25 8.61 -5.08
CA SER A 24 -17.47 7.99 -5.61
C SER A 24 -18.54 7.82 -4.54
N GLU A 25 -19.78 8.22 -4.84
CA GLU A 25 -20.94 7.98 -3.96
C GLU A 25 -21.41 6.52 -3.97
N LEU A 26 -20.94 5.71 -4.94
CA LEU A 26 -21.33 4.31 -5.11
C LEU A 26 -20.78 3.41 -3.99
N VAL A 27 -19.73 3.85 -3.30
CA VAL A 27 -19.07 3.05 -2.25
C VAL A 27 -19.49 3.55 -0.89
N GLY A 28 -20.08 2.67 -0.08
CA GLY A 28 -20.49 2.98 1.28
C GLY A 28 -19.31 3.41 2.17
N LYS A 29 -19.58 4.29 3.14
CA LYS A 29 -18.57 4.83 4.08
C LYS A 29 -17.79 3.72 4.81
N VAL A 30 -18.47 2.63 5.18
CA VAL A 30 -17.85 1.47 5.85
C VAL A 30 -16.83 0.78 4.94
N PHE A 31 -17.17 0.59 3.66
CA PHE A 31 -16.24 0.00 2.68
C PHE A 31 -15.01 0.88 2.47
N LYS A 32 -15.20 2.21 2.37
CA LYS A 32 -14.09 3.17 2.25
C LYS A 32 -13.13 3.14 3.45
N PHE A 33 -13.66 2.82 4.62
CA PHE A 33 -12.88 2.68 5.86
C PHE A 33 -12.11 1.35 5.91
N ILE A 34 -12.74 0.24 5.52
CA ILE A 34 -12.15 -1.10 5.61
C ILE A 34 -11.10 -1.34 4.51
N MET A 35 -11.29 -0.75 3.34
CA MET A 35 -10.49 -1.11 2.16
C MET A 35 -8.98 -0.85 2.30
N PRO A 36 -8.50 0.23 2.96
CA PRO A 36 -7.07 0.39 3.28
C PRO A 36 -6.49 -0.75 4.10
N PHE A 37 -7.26 -1.30 5.04
CA PHE A 37 -6.81 -2.42 5.86
C PHE A 37 -6.72 -3.72 5.04
N VAL A 38 -7.70 -3.96 4.18
CA VAL A 38 -7.69 -5.11 3.26
C VAL A 38 -6.49 -5.02 2.32
N ASN A 39 -6.25 -3.85 1.73
CA ASN A 39 -5.11 -3.62 0.86
C ASN A 39 -3.78 -3.78 1.61
N SER A 40 -3.68 -3.27 2.84
CA SER A 40 -2.54 -3.51 3.73
C SER A 40 -2.24 -4.98 3.92
N LEU A 41 -3.27 -5.77 4.21
CA LEU A 41 -3.13 -7.18 4.54
C LEU A 41 -2.63 -7.99 3.34
N ILE A 42 -3.12 -7.67 2.14
CA ILE A 42 -2.64 -8.27 0.89
C ILE A 42 -1.15 -7.97 0.69
N TRP A 43 -0.74 -6.70 0.74
CA TRP A 43 0.66 -6.34 0.50
C TRP A 43 1.59 -6.86 1.60
N PHE A 44 1.13 -6.86 2.85
CA PHE A 44 1.87 -7.43 3.96
C PHE A 44 2.06 -8.95 3.79
N SER A 45 1.04 -9.68 3.34
CA SER A 45 1.18 -11.11 3.05
C SER A 45 2.20 -11.40 1.95
N LEU A 46 2.24 -10.57 0.90
CA LEU A 46 3.22 -10.67 -0.17
C LEU A 46 4.63 -10.35 0.32
N LEU A 47 4.79 -9.33 1.17
CA LEU A 47 6.04 -8.99 1.85
C LEU A 47 6.54 -10.17 2.69
N VAL A 48 5.70 -10.73 3.55
CA VAL A 48 6.06 -11.87 4.40
C VAL A 48 6.44 -13.09 3.56
N SER A 49 5.69 -13.40 2.51
CA SER A 49 6.01 -14.51 1.60
C SER A 49 7.40 -14.36 0.96
N GLN A 50 7.76 -13.14 0.55
CA GLN A 50 9.07 -12.85 -0.03
C GLN A 50 10.19 -12.94 1.00
N VAL A 51 9.97 -12.40 2.21
CA VAL A 51 10.93 -12.52 3.32
C VAL A 51 11.17 -13.99 3.67
N MET A 52 10.11 -14.80 3.79
CA MET A 52 10.22 -16.23 4.08
C MET A 52 11.00 -17.00 3.01
N LYS A 53 10.77 -16.69 1.73
CA LYS A 53 11.50 -17.30 0.62
C LYS A 53 13.00 -16.95 0.66
N ILE A 54 13.34 -15.75 1.08
CA ILE A 54 14.73 -15.32 1.22
C ILE A 54 15.39 -15.97 2.44
N THR A 55 14.67 -16.03 3.57
CA THR A 55 15.22 -16.61 4.81
C THR A 55 15.37 -18.13 4.73
N SER A 56 14.60 -18.81 3.89
CA SER A 56 14.76 -20.25 3.62
C SER A 56 16.03 -20.60 2.84
N GLU A 57 16.64 -19.65 2.14
CA GLU A 57 17.90 -19.91 1.46
C GLU A 57 19.05 -20.01 2.46
N ILE A 58 19.91 -21.00 2.28
CA ILE A 58 20.97 -21.32 3.24
C ILE A 58 22.27 -20.58 2.90
N THR A 59 22.53 -20.33 1.61
CA THR A 59 23.78 -19.73 1.16
C THR A 59 23.66 -18.22 0.98
N PHE A 60 24.72 -17.49 1.35
CA PHE A 60 24.81 -16.05 1.11
C PHE A 60 24.65 -15.70 -0.37
N GLN A 61 25.22 -16.51 -1.27
CA GLN A 61 25.12 -16.31 -2.71
C GLN A 61 23.68 -16.47 -3.23
N ALA A 62 22.91 -17.43 -2.72
CA ALA A 62 21.50 -17.58 -3.07
C ALA A 62 20.64 -16.42 -2.53
N LYS A 63 20.89 -15.99 -1.28
CA LYS A 63 20.24 -14.78 -0.72
C LYS A 63 20.56 -13.53 -1.53
N TRP A 64 21.83 -13.31 -1.85
CA TRP A 64 22.28 -12.17 -2.65
C TRP A 64 21.63 -12.16 -4.04
N LYS A 65 21.54 -13.33 -4.68
CA LYS A 65 20.87 -13.49 -5.96
C LYS A 65 19.38 -13.17 -5.85
N LEU A 66 18.70 -13.60 -4.79
CA LEU A 66 17.30 -13.27 -4.54
C LEU A 66 17.06 -11.79 -4.22
N TYR A 67 17.96 -11.13 -3.50
CA TYR A 67 17.82 -9.70 -3.17
C TYR A 67 18.05 -8.81 -4.39
N PHE A 68 19.10 -9.07 -5.17
CA PHE A 68 19.61 -8.10 -6.13
C PHE A 68 19.66 -8.56 -7.59
N HIS A 69 19.53 -9.86 -7.88
CA HIS A 69 19.77 -10.41 -9.22
C HIS A 69 18.66 -11.38 -9.67
N ASN A 70 17.52 -11.39 -8.99
CA ASN A 70 16.33 -12.06 -9.47
C ASN A 70 15.49 -11.00 -10.17
N ASP A 71 15.10 -11.23 -11.43
CA ASP A 71 14.28 -10.30 -12.21
C ASP A 71 12.96 -9.93 -11.51
N TRP A 72 12.58 -10.67 -10.47
CA TRP A 72 11.41 -10.46 -9.62
C TRP A 72 11.66 -9.63 -8.35
N SER A 73 12.91 -9.44 -7.91
CA SER A 73 13.22 -8.61 -6.74
C SER A 73 13.21 -7.12 -7.06
N MET A 74 13.55 -6.75 -8.29
CA MET A 74 13.46 -5.37 -8.76
C MET A 74 12.00 -4.87 -8.81
N PRO A 75 11.03 -5.63 -9.36
CA PRO A 75 9.60 -5.34 -9.20
C PRO A 75 9.12 -5.29 -7.74
N PHE A 76 9.71 -6.08 -6.84
CA PHE A 76 9.33 -6.06 -5.43
C PHE A 76 9.61 -4.70 -4.77
N TYR A 77 10.85 -4.20 -4.87
CA TYR A 77 11.22 -2.91 -4.29
C TYR A 77 10.54 -1.73 -4.99
N TRP A 78 10.31 -1.85 -6.30
CA TRP A 78 9.77 -0.77 -7.10
C TRP A 78 8.24 -0.74 -7.04
N PHE A 79 7.53 -1.86 -7.05
CA PHE A 79 6.07 -1.85 -7.07
C PHE A 79 5.46 -2.13 -5.71
N ILE A 80 5.92 -3.13 -4.96
CA ILE A 80 5.25 -3.54 -3.71
C ILE A 80 5.40 -2.46 -2.64
N LEU A 81 6.62 -1.96 -2.42
CA LEU A 81 6.89 -0.96 -1.38
C LEU A 81 6.12 0.36 -1.61
N PRO A 82 6.13 0.96 -2.81
CA PRO A 82 5.36 2.17 -3.04
C PRO A 82 3.85 1.92 -3.05
N GLN A 83 3.37 0.75 -3.49
CA GLN A 83 1.93 0.41 -3.40
C GLN A 83 1.48 0.20 -1.95
N MET A 84 2.35 -0.32 -1.07
CA MET A 84 2.10 -0.29 0.38
C MET A 84 1.98 1.15 0.89
N ILE A 85 2.85 2.05 0.46
CA ILE A 85 2.80 3.44 0.94
C ILE A 85 1.53 4.14 0.42
N ILE A 86 1.29 4.12 -0.88
CA ILE A 86 0.17 4.81 -1.53
C ILE A 86 -1.18 4.17 -1.16
N GLY A 87 -1.23 2.84 -1.14
CA GLY A 87 -2.48 2.10 -0.97
C GLY A 87 -2.83 1.79 0.49
N THR A 88 -1.93 2.03 1.44
CA THR A 88 -2.18 1.73 2.85
C THR A 88 -1.82 2.91 3.74
N VAL A 89 -0.58 3.38 3.71
CA VAL A 89 -0.09 4.40 4.65
C VAL A 89 -0.81 5.73 4.45
N VAL A 90 -0.89 6.19 3.20
CA VAL A 90 -1.56 7.45 2.87
C VAL A 90 -3.05 7.43 3.26
N PRO A 91 -3.86 6.44 2.85
CA PRO A 91 -5.25 6.33 3.28
C PRO A 91 -5.43 6.23 4.80
N LEU A 92 -4.57 5.49 5.51
CA LEU A 92 -4.63 5.39 6.97
C LEU A 92 -4.37 6.74 7.65
N ILE A 93 -3.41 7.53 7.15
CA ILE A 93 -3.14 8.87 7.68
C ILE A 93 -4.37 9.77 7.51
N PHE A 94 -5.00 9.75 6.33
CA PHE A 94 -6.24 10.50 6.09
C PHE A 94 -7.37 10.05 7.03
N LEU A 95 -7.51 8.74 7.24
CA LEU A 95 -8.50 8.15 8.15
C LEU A 95 -8.31 8.62 9.59
N VAL A 96 -7.07 8.54 10.10
CA VAL A 96 -6.71 8.97 11.46
C VAL A 96 -6.95 10.46 11.62
N LYS A 97 -6.54 11.28 10.64
CA LYS A 97 -6.78 12.72 10.64
C LYS A 97 -8.27 13.06 10.68
N GLU A 98 -9.09 12.36 9.92
CA GLU A 98 -10.55 12.56 9.93
C GLU A 98 -11.17 12.13 11.25
N LEU A 99 -10.71 11.02 11.84
CA LEU A 99 -11.18 10.54 13.15
C LEU A 99 -10.85 11.56 14.26
N LEU A 100 -9.61 12.07 14.29
CA LEU A 100 -9.17 13.08 15.25
C LEU A 100 -9.96 14.39 15.11
N SER A 101 -10.25 14.82 13.89
CA SER A 101 -11.07 16.02 13.65
C SER A 101 -12.50 15.85 14.18
N ARG A 102 -13.10 14.68 14.00
CA ARG A 102 -14.45 14.38 14.51
C ARG A 102 -14.48 14.31 16.05
N LEU A 103 -13.47 13.70 16.65
CA LEU A 103 -13.33 13.63 18.12
C LEU A 103 -13.14 15.02 18.73
N SER A 104 -12.32 15.87 18.11
CA SER A 104 -12.12 17.25 18.55
C SER A 104 -13.41 18.08 18.48
N LYS A 105 -14.18 17.99 17.38
CA LYS A 105 -15.48 18.67 17.29
C LYS A 105 -16.48 18.20 18.35
N LYS A 106 -16.56 16.88 18.56
CA LYS A 106 -17.47 16.30 19.54
C LYS A 106 -17.15 16.74 20.98
N ASN A 107 -15.88 17.00 21.31
CA ASN A 107 -15.49 17.54 22.61
C ASN A 107 -15.84 19.03 22.79
N ILE A 108 -15.86 19.81 21.71
CA ILE A 108 -16.21 21.25 21.77
C ILE A 108 -17.72 21.45 21.95
N ASP A 109 -18.55 20.55 21.40
CA ASP A 109 -20.01 20.63 21.53
C ASP A 109 -20.56 20.17 22.90
N ILE A 110 -19.70 19.73 23.82
CA ILE A 110 -20.08 19.20 25.15
C ILE A 110 -19.77 20.21 26.29
N GLU A 111 -19.04 21.29 26.02
CA GLU A 111 -18.86 22.45 26.92
C GLU A 111 -19.98 23.49 26.74
#